data_AF-A0A1Y1RV83-F1
#
_entry.id   AF-A0A1Y1RV83-F1
#
_cell.length_a   1.000
_cell.length_b   1.000
_cell.length_c   1.000
_cell.angle_alpha   90.00
_cell.angle_beta   90.00
_cell.angle_gamma   90.00
#
_symmetry.space_group_name_H-M   'P 1'
#
loop_
_entity.id
_entity.type
_entity.pdbx_description
1 polymer ?
#
loop_
_entity_poly.entity_id
_entity_poly.type
_entity_poly.pdbx_seq_one_letter_code
_entity_poly.pdbx_strand_id
1 'polypeptide(L)'
;MGIKRTGPAVFFLIMLIPVLAYALNVESGRVRLEINEKTGTFSLFSLSEKEGQPLSLLYSDDPRTSYFSIAVNNRIYNLPASSDFRREIINEKGQPRIVWTSGQLEVRQEFRIIRSFSSEVNNGLAMSLRIRNISSQKLSVGLRYLLDTYLGENRGSHFVSSENRSINGETVLKAPYPRYILSPREHSADSGLMLMLNVPGVTVPDSVIFANWKRLNESSWSYDVSTSRSFSNPPYSINDSAIALYFDPQPLLPGDERLIDLAFGSYAQGGYLPASQNVNDKIADILSQEKETGDPEQEVALVRELIAEIDLLMETDQKVPEEKIQMLRQLLETLKARKADFED
;
A
#
# COMPACT_ATOMS: atom_id res chain seq x y z
N MET A 1 21.02 56.94 50.87
CA MET A 1 22.06 55.92 50.67
C MET A 1 21.38 54.56 50.78
N GLY A 2 20.85 54.03 49.67
CA GLY A 2 20.00 52.83 49.65
C GLY A 2 20.64 51.73 48.83
N ILE A 3 20.97 50.61 49.48
CA ILE A 3 21.58 49.42 48.89
C ILE A 3 20.47 48.58 48.23
N LYS A 4 20.51 48.43 46.89
CA LYS A 4 19.66 47.47 46.17
C LYS A 4 20.37 46.11 46.10
N ARG A 5 19.74 45.08 46.68
CA ARG A 5 20.13 43.66 46.54
C ARG A 5 19.71 43.15 45.17
N THR A 6 20.67 42.66 44.39
CA THR A 6 20.46 41.89 43.16
C THR A 6 20.36 40.40 43.51
N GLY A 7 19.22 39.77 43.23
CA GLY A 7 19.07 38.31 43.28
C GLY A 7 19.53 37.67 41.97
N PRO A 8 20.06 36.43 41.96
CA PRO A 8 20.48 35.78 40.74
C PRO A 8 19.26 35.26 39.96
N ALA A 9 19.17 35.64 38.68
CA ALA A 9 18.22 35.05 37.76
C ALA A 9 18.71 33.66 37.35
N VAL A 10 17.97 32.62 37.74
CA VAL A 10 18.20 31.24 37.29
C VAL A 10 17.59 31.11 35.90
N PHE A 11 18.44 31.02 34.88
CA PHE A 11 18.02 30.66 33.52
C PHE A 11 17.77 29.15 33.46
N PHE A 12 16.50 28.74 33.33
CA PHE A 12 16.16 27.37 32.97
C PHE A 12 16.44 27.20 31.47
N LEU A 13 17.57 26.57 31.15
CA LEU A 13 17.85 26.07 29.81
C LEU A 13 16.93 24.85 29.57
N ILE A 14 15.84 25.03 28.82
CA ILE A 14 15.03 23.92 28.34
C ILE A 14 15.86 23.18 27.29
N MET A 15 16.50 22.09 27.73
CA MET A 15 17.17 21.15 26.84
C MET A 15 16.06 20.45 26.03
N LEU A 16 15.92 20.81 24.76
CA LEU A 16 15.13 20.07 23.78
C LEU A 16 15.80 18.69 23.64
N ILE A 17 15.30 17.71 24.38
CA ILE A 17 15.65 16.31 24.16
C ILE A 17 15.06 15.95 22.79
N PRO A 18 15.87 15.60 21.78
CA PRO A 18 15.33 15.11 20.53
C PRO A 18 14.52 13.85 20.85
N VAL A 19 13.22 13.90 20.59
CA VAL A 19 12.39 12.70 20.59
C VAL A 19 13.01 11.79 19.53
N LEU A 20 13.70 10.73 19.96
CA LEU A 20 14.16 9.68 19.07
C LEU A 20 12.95 9.28 18.21
N ALA A 21 13.06 9.51 16.90
CA ALA A 21 12.02 9.13 15.97
C ALA A 21 11.97 7.59 15.98
N TYR A 22 10.93 7.04 16.61
CA TYR A 22 10.61 5.61 16.62
C TYR A 22 10.00 5.23 15.28
N ALA A 23 10.80 5.33 14.23
CA ALA A 23 10.41 5.05 12.87
C ALA A 23 11.38 4.05 12.25
N LEU A 24 10.86 2.97 11.71
CA LEU A 24 11.61 2.07 10.86
C LEU A 24 11.59 2.62 9.44
N ASN A 25 12.76 2.96 8.90
CA ASN A 25 12.90 3.53 7.58
C ASN A 25 13.47 2.49 6.61
N VAL A 26 12.80 2.33 5.47
CA VAL A 26 13.25 1.47 4.36
C VAL A 26 13.27 2.31 3.09
N GLU A 27 14.44 2.41 2.47
CA GLU A 27 14.66 3.16 1.24
C GLU A 27 15.17 2.26 0.13
N SER A 28 14.62 2.42 -1.07
CA SER A 28 15.15 1.77 -2.27
C SER A 28 14.71 2.52 -3.52
N GLY A 29 15.67 2.87 -4.37
CA GLY A 29 15.44 3.71 -5.55
C GLY A 29 14.88 5.07 -5.17
N ARG A 30 13.68 5.38 -5.68
CA ARG A 30 12.93 6.61 -5.45
C ARG A 30 11.85 6.46 -4.38
N VAL A 31 11.90 5.41 -3.56
CA VAL A 31 10.90 5.15 -2.51
C VAL A 31 11.56 5.24 -1.15
N ARG A 32 10.92 5.98 -0.24
CA ARG A 32 11.14 5.88 1.20
C ARG A 32 9.83 5.50 1.87
N LEU A 33 9.87 4.39 2.59
CA LEU A 33 8.81 3.92 3.47
C LEU A 33 9.24 4.17 4.92
N GLU A 34 8.41 4.87 5.68
CA GLU A 34 8.63 5.08 7.11
C GLU A 34 7.48 4.42 7.89
N ILE A 35 7.79 3.47 8.77
CA ILE A 35 6.81 2.80 9.63
C ILE A 35 6.92 3.35 11.04
N ASN A 36 5.82 3.90 11.56
CA ASN A 36 5.75 4.40 12.92
C ASN A 36 5.65 3.24 13.91
N GLU A 37 6.70 3.01 14.72
CA GLU A 37 6.78 1.81 15.54
C GLU A 37 5.73 1.79 16.68
N LYS A 38 5.26 2.96 17.10
CA LYS A 38 4.28 3.13 18.18
C LYS A 38 2.84 2.89 17.74
N THR A 39 2.55 3.03 16.46
CA THR A 39 1.16 2.97 15.95
C THR A 39 0.99 1.87 14.90
N GLY A 40 2.06 1.45 14.24
CA GLY A 40 2.00 0.53 13.12
C GLY A 40 1.38 1.16 11.87
N THR A 41 1.36 2.49 11.78
CA THR A 41 1.03 3.19 10.55
C THR A 41 2.28 3.46 9.74
N PHE A 42 2.11 3.89 8.49
CA PHE A 42 3.23 4.16 7.60
C PHE A 42 3.04 5.47 6.85
N SER A 43 4.15 6.07 6.47
CA SER A 43 4.25 7.18 5.52
C SER A 43 5.02 6.72 4.30
N LEU A 44 4.63 7.19 3.12
CA LEU A 44 5.27 6.85 1.86
C LEU A 44 5.74 8.12 1.15
N PHE A 45 7.00 8.14 0.76
CA PHE A 45 7.61 9.28 0.08
C PHE A 45 8.22 8.86 -1.25
N SER A 46 8.08 9.76 -2.22
CA SER A 46 8.80 9.75 -3.49
C SER A 46 10.06 10.61 -3.37
N LEU A 47 11.21 10.01 -3.68
CA LEU A 47 12.51 10.69 -3.70
C LEU A 47 12.79 11.14 -5.14
N SER A 48 13.05 12.43 -5.31
CA SER A 48 13.43 13.00 -6.61
C SER A 48 14.79 13.66 -6.48
N GLU A 49 15.72 13.34 -7.37
CA GLU A 49 17.04 14.00 -7.41
C GLU A 49 16.93 15.48 -7.83
N LYS A 50 15.85 15.84 -8.52
CA LYS A 50 15.60 17.23 -8.97
C LYS A 50 15.02 18.11 -7.88
N GLU A 51 14.43 17.52 -6.85
CA GLU A 51 13.76 18.26 -5.78
C GLU A 51 14.54 18.09 -4.48
N GLY A 52 14.89 19.21 -3.83
CA GLY A 52 15.71 19.18 -2.62
C GLY A 52 15.03 18.56 -1.38
N GLN A 53 13.76 18.13 -1.49
CA GLN A 53 13.00 17.51 -0.41
C GLN A 53 12.16 16.32 -0.95
N PRO A 54 12.02 15.22 -0.18
CA PRO A 54 11.10 14.13 -0.48
C PRO A 54 9.65 14.64 -0.65
N LEU A 55 8.94 14.12 -1.65
CA LEU A 55 7.51 14.34 -1.80
C LEU A 55 6.77 13.28 -1.00
N SER A 56 5.97 13.67 0.00
CA SER A 56 5.05 12.71 0.62
C SER A 56 3.89 12.38 -0.32
N LEU A 57 3.58 11.09 -0.46
CA LEU A 57 2.49 10.62 -1.31
C LEU A 57 1.17 10.48 -0.54
N LEU A 58 1.21 10.56 0.79
CA LEU A 58 0.07 10.59 1.70
C LEU A 58 0.23 11.81 2.61
N TYR A 59 -0.82 12.20 3.33
CA TYR A 59 -0.71 13.26 4.32
C TYR A 59 0.31 12.86 5.42
N SER A 60 1.34 13.69 5.64
CA SER A 60 2.49 13.34 6.49
C SER A 60 2.56 14.06 7.83
N ASP A 61 1.79 15.12 8.06
CA ASP A 61 1.87 15.86 9.33
C ASP A 61 1.34 15.03 10.51
N ASP A 62 0.42 14.10 10.23
CA ASP A 62 0.00 13.06 11.18
C ASP A 62 -0.01 11.69 10.48
N PRO A 63 0.93 10.78 10.81
CA PRO A 63 1.02 9.47 10.16
C PRO A 63 -0.16 8.54 10.51
N ARG A 64 -1.11 8.98 11.35
CA ARG A 64 -2.27 8.18 11.77
C ARG A 64 -3.50 8.39 10.91
N THR A 65 -3.43 9.25 9.89
CA THR A 65 -4.61 9.58 9.06
C THR A 65 -4.85 8.57 7.94
N SER A 66 -3.81 7.83 7.54
CA SER A 66 -3.91 6.66 6.67
C SER A 66 -3.77 5.37 7.49
N TYR A 67 -4.78 4.51 7.41
CA TYR A 67 -4.84 3.27 8.19
C TYR A 67 -5.85 2.30 7.60
N PHE A 68 -5.87 1.07 8.12
CA PHE A 68 -6.94 0.13 7.82
C PHE A 68 -7.74 -0.25 9.06
N SER A 69 -8.99 -0.61 8.82
CA SER A 69 -9.90 -1.18 9.81
C SER A 69 -10.38 -2.54 9.34
N ILE A 70 -10.59 -3.46 10.26
CA ILE A 70 -11.21 -4.76 9.96
C ILE A 70 -12.59 -4.81 10.60
N ALA A 71 -13.58 -5.29 9.84
CA ALA A 71 -14.87 -5.69 10.39
C ALA A 71 -14.79 -7.18 10.73
N VAL A 72 -15.07 -7.56 11.96
CA VAL A 72 -15.16 -8.94 12.42
C VAL A 72 -16.55 -9.15 13.02
N ASN A 73 -17.38 -9.94 12.32
CA ASN A 73 -18.80 -10.07 12.60
C ASN A 73 -19.48 -8.69 12.63
N ASN A 74 -19.89 -8.22 13.81
CA ASN A 74 -20.57 -6.93 14.00
C ASN A 74 -19.69 -5.87 14.68
N ARG A 75 -18.38 -6.10 14.80
CA ARG A 75 -17.44 -5.18 15.42
C ARG A 75 -16.42 -4.69 14.40
N ILE A 76 -16.03 -3.42 14.51
CA ILE A 76 -15.01 -2.82 13.65
C ILE A 76 -13.82 -2.44 14.53
N TYR A 77 -12.63 -2.81 14.10
CA TYR A 77 -11.39 -2.52 14.78
C TYR A 77 -10.52 -1.65 13.88
N ASN A 78 -10.18 -0.44 14.34
CA ASN A 78 -9.10 0.36 13.76
C ASN A 78 -7.78 -0.18 14.32
N LEU A 79 -7.04 -0.97 13.54
CA LEU A 79 -5.91 -1.75 14.04
C LEU A 79 -4.82 -0.91 14.70
N PRO A 80 -4.35 0.20 14.09
CA PRO A 80 -3.39 1.09 14.73
C PRO A 80 -3.80 1.65 16.09
N ALA A 81 -5.11 1.88 16.31
CA ALA A 81 -5.66 2.48 17.52
C ALA A 81 -6.29 1.47 18.50
N SER A 82 -6.44 0.21 18.09
CA SER A 82 -7.17 -0.81 18.84
C SER A 82 -6.31 -1.43 19.94
N SER A 83 -6.81 -1.41 21.18
CA SER A 83 -6.20 -2.14 22.30
C SER A 83 -6.44 -3.66 22.26
N ASP A 84 -7.39 -4.12 21.44
CA ASP A 84 -7.75 -5.54 21.32
C ASP A 84 -6.72 -6.37 20.53
N PHE A 85 -5.77 -5.69 19.88
CA PHE A 85 -4.73 -6.32 19.09
C PHE A 85 -3.36 -5.98 19.66
N ARG A 86 -2.57 -7.01 19.95
CA ARG A 86 -1.14 -6.86 20.17
C ARG A 86 -0.48 -6.62 18.82
N ARG A 87 0.41 -5.63 18.74
CA ARG A 87 1.19 -5.33 17.55
C ARG A 87 2.64 -5.73 17.74
N GLU A 88 3.24 -6.26 16.68
CA GLU A 88 4.67 -6.52 16.55
C GLU A 88 5.14 -6.00 15.19
N ILE A 89 6.34 -5.41 15.15
CA ILE A 89 6.97 -4.95 13.92
C ILE A 89 8.23 -5.76 13.72
N ILE A 90 8.32 -6.40 12.56
CA ILE A 90 9.40 -7.30 12.21
C ILE A 90 10.08 -6.72 10.97
N ASN A 91 11.40 -6.62 10.99
CA ASN A 91 12.20 -6.23 9.84
C ASN A 91 13.28 -7.27 9.61
N GLU A 92 13.01 -8.22 8.73
CA GLU A 92 13.96 -9.26 8.34
C GLU A 92 14.43 -8.97 6.92
N LYS A 93 15.74 -8.89 6.71
CA LYS A 93 16.36 -8.69 5.39
C LYS A 93 15.83 -7.48 4.60
N GLY A 94 15.38 -6.42 5.29
CA GLY A 94 14.87 -5.19 4.67
C GLY A 94 13.43 -5.29 4.14
N GLN A 95 12.70 -6.34 4.51
CA GLN A 95 11.28 -6.51 4.22
C GLN A 95 10.48 -6.28 5.50
N PRO A 96 10.01 -5.05 5.75
CA PRO A 96 9.30 -4.77 6.97
C PRO A 96 7.88 -5.33 6.90
N ARG A 97 7.42 -5.85 8.03
CA ARG A 97 6.05 -6.32 8.22
C ARG A 97 5.54 -5.97 9.59
N ILE A 98 4.24 -5.78 9.68
CA ILE A 98 3.54 -5.49 10.92
C ILE A 98 2.55 -6.62 11.16
N VAL A 99 2.59 -7.20 12.35
CA VAL A 99 1.71 -8.30 12.76
C VAL A 99 0.80 -7.80 13.88
N TRP A 100 -0.50 -7.94 13.69
CA TRP A 100 -1.51 -7.69 14.73
C TRP A 100 -2.18 -8.99 15.13
N THR A 101 -2.15 -9.31 16.41
CA THR A 101 -2.71 -10.55 16.95
C THR A 101 -3.73 -10.25 18.03
N SER A 102 -4.91 -10.85 17.93
CA SER A 102 -5.96 -10.85 18.96
C SER A 102 -6.25 -12.28 19.40
N GLY A 103 -7.30 -12.50 20.21
CA GLY A 103 -7.77 -13.85 20.53
C GLY A 103 -8.46 -14.58 19.37
N GLN A 104 -8.74 -13.89 18.24
CA GLN A 104 -9.50 -14.47 17.12
C GLN A 104 -8.77 -14.40 15.77
N LEU A 105 -7.97 -13.35 15.56
CA LEU A 105 -7.32 -13.08 14.28
C LEU A 105 -5.83 -12.80 14.45
N GLU A 106 -5.07 -13.23 13.45
CA GLU A 106 -3.74 -12.71 13.15
C GLU A 106 -3.82 -11.96 11.81
N VAL A 107 -3.40 -10.71 11.79
CA VAL A 107 -3.32 -9.89 10.58
C VAL A 107 -1.86 -9.56 10.33
N ARG A 108 -1.34 -9.85 9.15
CA ARG A 108 0.01 -9.47 8.71
C ARG A 108 -0.10 -8.45 7.60
N GLN A 109 0.56 -7.31 7.76
CA GLN A 109 0.77 -6.32 6.70
C GLN A 109 2.24 -6.36 6.30
N GLU A 110 2.48 -6.75 5.06
CA GLU A 110 3.82 -6.92 4.50
C GLU A 110 4.04 -5.86 3.42
N PHE A 111 5.20 -5.22 3.45
CA PHE A 111 5.54 -4.16 2.52
C PHE A 111 6.71 -4.58 1.63
N ARG A 112 6.60 -4.27 0.34
CA ARG A 112 7.65 -4.51 -0.63
C ARG A 112 7.78 -3.33 -1.57
N ILE A 113 8.97 -2.76 -1.64
CA ILE A 113 9.26 -1.71 -2.61
C ILE A 113 9.33 -2.37 -3.99
N ILE A 114 8.61 -1.81 -4.96
CA ILE A 114 8.47 -2.32 -6.32
C ILE A 114 8.84 -1.25 -7.36
N ARG A 115 8.99 -1.70 -8.60
CA ARG A 115 9.26 -0.88 -9.77
C ARG A 115 8.05 -0.85 -10.72
N SER A 116 7.74 0.31 -11.27
CA SER A 116 6.78 0.47 -12.36
C SER A 116 7.34 -0.01 -13.70
N PHE A 117 6.49 -0.25 -14.70
CA PHE A 117 6.93 -0.62 -16.06
C PHE A 117 7.87 0.39 -16.72
N SER A 118 7.62 1.68 -16.53
CA SER A 118 8.35 2.74 -17.21
C SER A 118 9.61 3.22 -16.47
N SER A 119 10.06 2.50 -15.43
CA SER A 119 11.16 2.96 -14.57
C SER A 119 12.23 1.89 -14.44
N GLU A 120 13.49 2.31 -14.44
CA GLU A 120 14.64 1.44 -14.14
C GLU A 120 14.92 1.32 -12.65
N VAL A 121 14.42 2.26 -11.85
CA VAL A 121 14.58 2.28 -10.39
C VAL A 121 13.25 2.06 -9.69
N ASN A 122 13.31 1.47 -8.50
CA ASN A 122 12.17 1.31 -7.62
C ASN A 122 11.47 2.65 -7.38
N ASN A 123 10.14 2.67 -7.48
CA ASN A 123 9.34 3.89 -7.40
C ASN A 123 7.91 3.67 -6.87
N GLY A 124 7.57 2.46 -6.42
CA GLY A 124 6.29 2.17 -5.77
C GLY A 124 6.38 1.17 -4.64
N LEU A 125 5.22 0.84 -4.09
CA LEU A 125 5.03 -0.03 -2.94
C LEU A 125 3.92 -1.04 -3.25
N ALA A 126 4.25 -2.32 -3.14
CA ALA A 126 3.29 -3.39 -2.97
C ALA A 126 3.05 -3.61 -1.48
N MET A 127 1.80 -3.84 -1.12
CA MET A 127 1.38 -4.08 0.26
C MET A 127 0.42 -5.26 0.30
N SER A 128 0.77 -6.29 1.07
CA SER A 128 -0.05 -7.49 1.23
C SER A 128 -0.62 -7.55 2.64
N LEU A 129 -1.92 -7.77 2.74
CA LEU A 129 -2.65 -7.96 4.00
C LEU A 129 -3.13 -9.39 4.06
N ARG A 130 -2.54 -10.19 4.96
CA ARG A 130 -2.96 -11.56 5.25
C ARG A 130 -3.74 -11.58 6.54
N ILE A 131 -5.02 -11.92 6.46
CA ILE A 131 -5.93 -12.02 7.60
C ILE A 131 -6.22 -13.49 7.85
N ARG A 132 -5.74 -14.03 8.97
CA ARG A 132 -5.90 -15.43 9.35
C ARG A 132 -6.85 -15.58 10.53
N ASN A 133 -7.79 -16.50 10.41
CA ASN A 133 -8.62 -16.92 11.54
C ASN A 133 -7.88 -17.93 12.41
N ILE A 134 -7.49 -17.50 13.61
CA ILE A 134 -6.79 -18.34 14.60
C ILE A 134 -7.73 -18.82 15.71
N SER A 135 -9.03 -18.54 15.59
CA SER A 135 -10.06 -19.04 16.50
C SER A 135 -10.60 -20.40 16.05
N SER A 136 -11.42 -21.02 16.90
CA SER A 136 -12.19 -22.23 16.56
C SER A 136 -13.55 -21.94 15.91
N GLN A 137 -13.91 -20.67 15.70
CA GLN A 137 -15.21 -20.26 15.18
C GLN A 137 -15.09 -19.71 13.76
N LYS A 138 -16.14 -19.92 12.95
CA LYS A 138 -16.28 -19.21 11.68
C LYS A 138 -16.49 -17.71 11.96
N LEU A 139 -15.72 -16.87 11.29
CA LEU A 139 -15.83 -15.41 11.38
C LEU A 139 -16.37 -14.84 10.07
N SER A 140 -17.01 -13.66 10.12
CA SER A 140 -17.21 -12.82 8.95
C SER A 140 -16.20 -11.68 9.01
N VAL A 141 -15.31 -11.59 8.01
CA VAL A 141 -14.19 -10.64 8.04
C VAL A 141 -14.14 -9.78 6.79
N GLY A 142 -14.20 -8.47 6.97
CA GLY A 142 -14.01 -7.45 5.93
C GLY A 142 -12.85 -6.52 6.26
N LEU A 143 -12.36 -5.78 5.26
CA LEU A 143 -11.32 -4.77 5.44
C LEU A 143 -11.71 -3.44 4.78
N ARG A 144 -11.43 -2.33 5.46
CA ARG A 144 -11.49 -0.97 4.92
C ARG A 144 -10.11 -0.35 5.00
N TYR A 145 -9.56 0.12 3.89
CA TYR A 145 -8.30 0.88 3.86
C TYR A 145 -8.60 2.35 3.59
N LEU A 146 -8.22 3.24 4.49
CA LEU A 146 -8.33 4.70 4.34
C LEU A 146 -6.95 5.27 4.00
N LEU A 147 -6.86 5.99 2.89
CA LEU A 147 -5.68 6.70 2.42
C LEU A 147 -6.00 8.20 2.40
N ASP A 148 -5.35 8.93 3.29
CA ASP A 148 -5.43 10.37 3.38
C ASP A 148 -4.44 11.02 2.41
N THR A 149 -4.94 11.86 1.51
CA THR A 149 -4.17 12.44 0.42
C THR A 149 -4.11 13.95 0.54
N TYR A 150 -2.95 14.53 0.24
CA TYR A 150 -2.78 15.98 0.19
C TYR A 150 -1.74 16.38 -0.87
N LEU A 151 -2.15 16.34 -2.13
CA LEU A 151 -1.32 16.53 -3.32
C LEU A 151 -1.90 17.52 -4.34
N GLY A 152 -3.22 17.45 -4.59
CA GLY A 152 -3.92 18.14 -5.69
C GLY A 152 -4.96 19.17 -5.22
N GLU A 153 -5.16 19.25 -3.91
CA GLU A 153 -6.17 20.03 -3.20
C GLU A 153 -6.14 21.51 -3.61
N ASN A 154 -4.97 22.13 -3.66
CA ASN A 154 -4.81 23.58 -3.96
C ASN A 154 -5.31 24.00 -5.36
N ARG A 155 -5.48 23.06 -6.30
CA ARG A 155 -6.00 23.32 -7.66
C ARG A 155 -7.38 22.73 -7.93
N GLY A 156 -8.00 22.09 -6.93
CA GLY A 156 -9.30 21.45 -7.05
C GLY A 156 -9.31 20.19 -7.93
N SER A 157 -8.14 19.62 -8.25
CA SER A 157 -7.99 18.38 -9.00
C SER A 157 -7.45 17.28 -8.08
N HIS A 158 -8.32 16.74 -7.23
CA HIS A 158 -7.92 15.80 -6.18
C HIS A 158 -7.61 14.41 -6.74
N PHE A 159 -8.46 13.91 -7.65
CA PHE A 159 -8.29 12.59 -8.24
C PHE A 159 -8.69 12.56 -9.71
N VAL A 160 -8.00 11.71 -10.48
CA VAL A 160 -8.25 11.43 -11.90
C VAL A 160 -8.14 9.93 -12.13
N SER A 161 -9.08 9.32 -12.88
CA SER A 161 -8.99 7.91 -13.26
C SER A 161 -8.05 7.67 -14.45
N SER A 162 -7.71 6.40 -14.71
CA SER A 162 -6.91 6.01 -15.88
C SER A 162 -7.52 6.39 -17.23
N GLU A 163 -8.83 6.63 -17.30
CA GLU A 163 -9.56 7.10 -18.49
C GLU A 163 -9.67 8.64 -18.52
N ASN A 164 -8.86 9.33 -17.72
CA ASN A 164 -8.80 10.79 -17.63
C ASN A 164 -10.10 11.44 -17.11
N ARG A 165 -10.85 10.74 -16.26
CA ARG A 165 -12.06 11.28 -15.61
C ARG A 165 -11.70 11.91 -14.27
N SER A 166 -11.93 13.21 -14.12
CA SER A 166 -11.77 13.92 -12.84
C SER A 166 -12.84 13.54 -11.82
N ILE A 167 -12.44 13.45 -10.56
CA ILE A 167 -13.30 13.19 -9.40
C ILE A 167 -13.08 14.34 -8.40
N ASN A 168 -14.00 15.30 -8.40
CA ASN A 168 -13.87 16.58 -7.68
C ASN A 168 -14.86 16.72 -6.51
N GLY A 169 -15.53 15.63 -6.14
CA GLY A 169 -16.48 15.58 -5.05
C GLY A 169 -16.77 14.14 -4.66
N GLU A 170 -17.64 13.96 -3.68
CA GLU A 170 -17.87 12.64 -3.14
C GLU A 170 -18.40 11.69 -4.21
N THR A 171 -17.73 10.55 -4.33
CA THR A 171 -17.98 9.58 -5.39
C THR A 171 -17.81 8.18 -4.85
N VAL A 172 -18.70 7.27 -5.25
CA VAL A 172 -18.50 5.84 -5.09
C VAL A 172 -18.22 5.26 -6.46
N LEU A 173 -17.08 4.57 -6.60
CA LEU A 173 -16.81 3.71 -7.74
C LEU A 173 -17.15 2.27 -7.35
N LYS A 174 -17.80 1.59 -8.29
CA LYS A 174 -18.06 0.16 -8.28
C LYS A 174 -17.56 -0.43 -9.59
N ALA A 175 -17.39 -1.75 -9.65
CA ALA A 175 -16.98 -2.44 -10.87
C ALA A 175 -17.89 -2.09 -12.07
N PRO A 176 -17.35 -1.98 -13.29
CA PRO A 176 -15.93 -2.14 -13.64
C PRO A 176 -15.07 -0.96 -13.18
N TYR A 177 -13.89 -1.25 -12.63
CA TYR A 177 -12.97 -0.23 -12.14
C TYR A 177 -11.99 0.24 -13.21
N PRO A 178 -11.56 1.51 -13.15
CA PRO A 178 -10.38 1.95 -13.88
C PRO A 178 -9.15 1.16 -13.44
N ARG A 179 -8.12 1.12 -14.28
CA ARG A 179 -6.85 0.44 -13.92
C ARG A 179 -6.20 1.06 -12.69
N TYR A 180 -6.23 2.39 -12.61
CA TYR A 180 -5.68 3.16 -11.49
C TYR A 180 -6.45 4.45 -11.23
N ILE A 181 -6.20 5.01 -10.05
CA ILE A 181 -6.55 6.37 -9.66
C ILE A 181 -5.26 7.14 -9.40
N LEU A 182 -5.20 8.37 -9.88
CA LEU A 182 -4.11 9.30 -9.66
C LEU A 182 -4.61 10.45 -8.78
N SER A 183 -3.92 10.71 -7.66
CA SER A 183 -3.95 12.00 -6.98
C SER A 183 -2.74 12.82 -7.45
N PRO A 184 -2.93 13.79 -8.37
CA PRO A 184 -1.83 14.50 -9.00
C PRO A 184 -1.24 15.55 -8.06
N ARG A 185 0.03 15.87 -8.24
CA ARG A 185 0.67 16.99 -7.56
C ARG A 185 0.38 18.31 -8.25
N GLU A 186 0.24 19.36 -7.46
CA GLU A 186 -0.06 20.76 -7.85
C GLU A 186 0.76 21.34 -9.04
N HIS A 187 1.99 20.87 -9.29
CA HIS A 187 2.91 21.48 -10.26
C HIS A 187 3.59 20.52 -11.24
N SER A 188 3.14 19.27 -11.30
CA SER A 188 3.70 18.28 -12.21
C SER A 188 2.62 17.28 -12.58
N ALA A 189 2.24 17.26 -13.85
CA ALA A 189 1.33 16.25 -14.39
C ALA A 189 1.92 14.83 -14.31
N ASP A 190 3.24 14.73 -14.09
CA ASP A 190 4.00 13.49 -14.04
C ASP A 190 4.39 13.07 -12.61
N SER A 191 3.81 13.67 -11.57
CA SER A 191 4.03 13.24 -10.18
C SER A 191 2.77 13.33 -9.33
N GLY A 192 2.71 12.49 -8.30
CA GLY A 192 1.52 12.29 -7.47
C GLY A 192 1.41 10.85 -6.99
N LEU A 193 0.36 10.55 -6.22
CA LEU A 193 0.06 9.20 -5.76
C LEU A 193 -0.77 8.47 -6.83
N MET A 194 -0.23 7.39 -7.37
CA MET A 194 -0.96 6.45 -8.22
C MET A 194 -1.35 5.23 -7.39
N LEU A 195 -2.64 4.91 -7.35
CA LEU A 195 -3.22 3.74 -6.71
C LEU A 195 -3.79 2.79 -7.76
N MET A 196 -3.25 1.58 -7.84
CA MET A 196 -3.75 0.54 -8.74
C MET A 196 -5.03 -0.07 -8.18
N LEU A 197 -6.05 -0.28 -9.02
CA LEU A 197 -7.34 -0.84 -8.61
C LEU A 197 -7.72 -2.13 -9.34
N ASN A 198 -7.38 -2.23 -10.63
CA ASN A 198 -7.80 -3.34 -11.49
C ASN A 198 -6.68 -3.73 -12.45
N VAL A 199 -5.69 -4.42 -11.91
CA VAL A 199 -4.54 -4.99 -12.63
C VAL A 199 -4.13 -6.33 -12.00
N PRO A 200 -3.42 -7.21 -12.74
CA PRO A 200 -2.91 -8.45 -12.19
C PRO A 200 -2.06 -8.24 -10.92
N GLY A 201 -2.29 -9.07 -9.90
CA GLY A 201 -1.59 -9.00 -8.62
C GLY A 201 -2.10 -7.94 -7.64
N VAL A 202 -3.21 -7.27 -7.95
CA VAL A 202 -3.94 -6.39 -7.03
C VAL A 202 -5.31 -6.98 -6.76
N THR A 203 -5.72 -7.03 -5.50
CA THR A 203 -7.08 -7.44 -5.13
C THR A 203 -8.06 -6.33 -5.47
N VAL A 204 -9.01 -6.64 -6.35
CA VAL A 204 -10.06 -5.71 -6.76
C VAL A 204 -10.98 -5.42 -5.55
N PRO A 205 -11.17 -4.15 -5.15
CA PRO A 205 -12.07 -3.80 -4.05
C PRO A 205 -13.55 -3.97 -4.43
N ASP A 206 -14.41 -4.21 -3.44
CA ASP A 206 -15.86 -4.27 -3.62
C ASP A 206 -16.48 -2.88 -3.86
N SER A 207 -15.87 -1.84 -3.25
CA SER A 207 -16.14 -0.44 -3.59
C SER A 207 -14.95 0.47 -3.29
N VAL A 208 -14.85 1.59 -4.01
CA VAL A 208 -13.91 2.67 -3.73
C VAL A 208 -14.67 3.96 -3.50
N ILE A 209 -14.45 4.60 -2.36
CA ILE A 209 -15.12 5.84 -1.99
C ILE A 209 -14.10 6.98 -1.96
N PHE A 210 -14.47 8.07 -2.61
CA PHE A 210 -13.81 9.37 -2.53
C PHE A 210 -14.69 10.27 -1.70
N ALA A 211 -14.16 10.85 -0.64
CA ALA A 211 -14.88 11.84 0.16
C ALA A 211 -13.91 12.69 0.99
N ASN A 212 -14.48 13.61 1.76
CA ASN A 212 -13.70 14.35 2.74
C ASN A 212 -13.09 13.41 3.78
N TRP A 213 -11.79 13.56 4.08
CA TRP A 213 -11.07 12.67 5.00
C TRP A 213 -11.76 12.56 6.36
N LYS A 214 -12.10 13.69 6.97
CA LYS A 214 -12.74 13.71 8.30
C LYS A 214 -14.04 12.90 8.33
N ARG A 215 -14.86 13.01 7.28
CA ARG A 215 -16.12 12.24 7.17
C ARG A 215 -15.88 10.74 7.05
N LEU A 216 -14.88 10.32 6.27
CA LEU A 216 -14.51 8.92 6.15
C LEU A 216 -13.92 8.39 7.46
N ASN A 217 -13.05 9.16 8.10
CA ASN A 217 -12.41 8.83 9.37
C ASN A 217 -13.43 8.67 10.52
N GLU A 218 -14.48 9.48 10.54
CA GLU A 218 -15.54 9.41 11.55
C GLU A 218 -16.63 8.37 11.24
N SER A 219 -16.63 7.79 10.03
CA SER A 219 -17.55 6.71 9.67
C SER A 219 -17.13 5.38 10.29
N SER A 220 -18.07 4.65 10.88
CA SER A 220 -17.79 3.37 11.55
C SER A 220 -17.40 2.28 10.56
N TRP A 221 -18.22 2.02 9.54
CA TRP A 221 -17.91 1.10 8.45
C TRP A 221 -18.46 1.63 7.14
N SER A 222 -19.79 1.70 7.01
CA SER A 222 -20.45 2.20 5.81
C SER A 222 -20.38 3.72 5.73
N TYR A 223 -20.18 4.22 4.52
CA TYR A 223 -20.27 5.65 4.22
C TYR A 223 -21.27 5.89 3.09
N ASP A 224 -22.31 6.68 3.37
CA ASP A 224 -23.29 7.08 2.37
C ASP A 224 -22.77 8.27 1.59
N VAL A 225 -22.33 8.01 0.36
CA VAL A 225 -21.85 9.04 -0.58
C VAL A 225 -23.01 9.93 -1.02
N SER A 226 -22.77 11.25 -1.06
CA SER A 226 -23.68 12.21 -1.66
C SER A 226 -22.96 12.99 -2.75
N THR A 227 -23.35 12.77 -4.01
CA THR A 227 -22.70 13.38 -5.18
C THR A 227 -22.80 14.91 -5.24
N SER A 228 -23.64 15.51 -4.39
CA SER A 228 -23.73 16.97 -4.20
C SER A 228 -22.67 17.54 -3.24
N ARG A 229 -21.92 16.69 -2.52
CA ARG A 229 -20.90 17.10 -1.55
C ARG A 229 -19.53 17.16 -2.21
N SER A 230 -18.77 18.19 -1.86
CA SER A 230 -17.35 18.31 -2.22
C SER A 230 -16.47 17.62 -1.17
N PHE A 231 -15.15 17.71 -1.32
CA PHE A 231 -14.18 17.27 -0.32
C PHE A 231 -14.00 18.23 0.86
N SER A 232 -14.96 19.12 1.09
CA SER A 232 -14.97 20.03 2.24
C SER A 232 -16.07 19.66 3.23
N ASN A 233 -15.73 19.72 4.50
CA ASN A 233 -16.62 19.62 5.65
C ASN A 233 -16.45 20.82 6.60
N PRO A 234 -16.86 22.04 6.19
CA PRO A 234 -16.71 23.22 7.02
C PRO A 234 -17.49 23.13 8.34
N PRO A 235 -16.99 23.73 9.44
CA PRO A 235 -15.69 24.40 9.57
C PRO A 235 -14.52 23.44 9.89
N TYR A 236 -14.77 22.13 9.89
CA TYR A 236 -13.88 21.16 10.56
C TYR A 236 -12.72 20.65 9.71
N SER A 237 -12.92 20.58 8.39
CA SER A 237 -11.93 20.06 7.44
C SER A 237 -12.29 20.63 6.08
N ILE A 238 -11.37 21.33 5.44
CA ILE A 238 -11.63 22.09 4.20
C ILE A 238 -10.70 21.55 3.14
N ASN A 239 -11.27 21.19 2.00
CA ASN A 239 -10.51 20.76 0.83
C ASN A 239 -9.51 19.63 1.15
N ASP A 240 -10.01 18.60 1.80
CA ASP A 240 -9.21 17.58 2.49
C ASP A 240 -9.80 16.23 2.10
N SER A 241 -9.18 15.61 1.10
CA SER A 241 -9.74 14.49 0.36
C SER A 241 -9.04 13.19 0.69
N ALA A 242 -9.80 12.10 0.70
CA ALA A 242 -9.27 10.77 0.97
C ALA A 242 -9.96 9.71 0.12
N ILE A 243 -9.27 8.59 -0.03
CA ILE A 243 -9.74 7.39 -0.71
C ILE A 243 -9.96 6.30 0.33
N ALA A 244 -11.15 5.69 0.33
CA ALA A 244 -11.44 4.49 1.11
C ALA A 244 -11.68 3.29 0.18
N LEU A 245 -10.84 2.27 0.31
CA LEU A 245 -11.00 0.96 -0.34
C LEU A 245 -11.78 0.03 0.58
N TYR A 246 -12.83 -0.60 0.05
CA TYR A 246 -13.65 -1.57 0.79
C TYR A 246 -13.50 -2.97 0.22
N PHE A 247 -13.27 -3.91 1.12
CA PHE A 247 -13.31 -5.35 0.89
C PHE A 247 -14.36 -5.93 1.83
N ASP A 248 -15.53 -6.23 1.28
CA ASP A 248 -16.73 -6.57 2.03
C ASP A 248 -16.53 -7.82 2.90
N PRO A 249 -17.25 -7.93 4.03
CA PRO A 249 -17.11 -9.07 4.93
C PRO A 249 -17.44 -10.39 4.24
N GLN A 250 -16.47 -11.32 4.28
CA GLN A 250 -16.62 -12.68 3.76
C GLN A 250 -16.45 -13.71 4.88
N PRO A 251 -17.10 -14.88 4.78
CA PRO A 251 -16.89 -15.96 5.73
C PRO A 251 -15.43 -16.45 5.70
N LEU A 252 -14.81 -16.57 6.87
CA LEU A 252 -13.46 -17.09 7.07
C LEU A 252 -13.51 -18.23 8.09
N LEU A 253 -13.23 -19.47 7.67
CA LEU A 253 -13.31 -20.64 8.56
C LEU A 253 -12.09 -20.70 9.49
N PRO A 254 -12.14 -21.50 10.57
CA PRO A 254 -10.97 -21.73 11.43
C PRO A 254 -9.77 -22.21 10.62
N GLY A 255 -8.63 -21.52 10.77
CA GLY A 255 -7.39 -21.83 10.07
C GLY A 255 -7.25 -21.19 8.69
N ASP A 256 -8.35 -20.75 8.07
CA ASP A 256 -8.34 -20.09 6.76
C ASP A 256 -7.68 -18.72 6.82
N GLU A 257 -7.23 -18.28 5.65
CA GLU A 257 -6.67 -16.96 5.43
C GLU A 257 -7.33 -16.24 4.25
N ARG A 258 -7.42 -14.91 4.37
CA ARG A 258 -7.81 -14.00 3.30
C ARG A 258 -6.62 -13.11 2.96
N LEU A 259 -6.30 -13.02 1.67
CA LEU A 259 -5.24 -12.16 1.14
C LEU A 259 -5.86 -10.95 0.44
N ILE A 260 -5.30 -9.77 0.71
CA ILE A 260 -5.64 -8.50 0.06
C ILE A 260 -4.33 -7.83 -0.35
N ASP A 261 -4.08 -7.74 -1.65
CA ASP A 261 -2.89 -7.15 -2.23
C ASP A 261 -3.20 -5.78 -2.84
N LEU A 262 -2.39 -4.79 -2.51
CA LEU A 262 -2.50 -3.41 -2.96
C LEU A 262 -1.19 -2.96 -3.59
N ALA A 263 -1.28 -2.07 -4.57
CA ALA A 263 -0.12 -1.45 -5.22
C ALA A 263 -0.33 0.04 -5.40
N PHE A 264 0.63 0.84 -4.93
CA PHE A 264 0.58 2.27 -5.09
C PHE A 264 1.97 2.89 -5.01
N GLY A 265 2.13 4.10 -5.53
CA GLY A 265 3.42 4.77 -5.56
C GLY A 265 3.37 6.09 -6.29
N SER A 266 4.54 6.55 -6.75
CA SER A 266 4.61 7.75 -7.60
C SER A 266 3.86 7.54 -8.92
N TYR A 267 3.40 8.60 -9.57
CA TYR A 267 2.91 8.46 -10.94
C TYR A 267 3.99 7.84 -11.84
N ALA A 268 3.61 6.81 -12.59
CA ALA A 268 4.46 6.15 -13.57
C ALA A 268 3.61 5.68 -14.76
N GLN A 269 4.10 5.90 -15.98
CA GLN A 269 3.38 5.51 -17.18
C GLN A 269 3.19 3.98 -17.20
N GLY A 270 1.96 3.52 -17.40
CA GLY A 270 1.61 2.10 -17.37
C GLY A 270 1.41 1.50 -15.97
N GLY A 271 1.83 2.20 -14.91
CA GLY A 271 1.60 1.81 -13.51
C GLY A 271 2.51 0.70 -12.99
N TYR A 272 1.99 -0.05 -12.03
CA TYR A 272 2.72 -1.04 -11.23
C TYR A 272 2.19 -2.46 -11.40
N LEU A 273 3.06 -3.43 -11.16
CA LEU A 273 2.67 -4.83 -10.97
C LEU A 273 3.34 -5.42 -9.73
N PRO A 274 2.57 -5.70 -8.66
CA PRO A 274 3.08 -6.41 -7.50
C PRO A 274 3.53 -7.83 -7.80
N ALA A 275 2.86 -8.49 -8.75
CA ALA A 275 3.14 -9.88 -9.11
C ALA A 275 4.45 -10.03 -9.90
N SER A 276 4.71 -9.14 -10.88
CA SER A 276 5.87 -9.31 -11.78
C SER A 276 7.23 -9.17 -11.09
N GLN A 277 7.32 -8.41 -10.00
CA GLN A 277 8.53 -8.35 -9.18
C GLN A 277 8.73 -9.63 -8.36
N ASN A 278 7.66 -10.18 -7.77
CA ASN A 278 7.75 -11.52 -7.15
C ASN A 278 8.17 -12.56 -8.18
N VAL A 279 7.66 -12.46 -9.40
CA VAL A 279 8.04 -13.35 -10.50
C VAL A 279 9.50 -13.12 -10.91
N ASN A 280 9.99 -11.89 -11.05
CA ASN A 280 11.40 -11.64 -11.39
C ASN A 280 12.35 -12.09 -10.27
N ASP A 281 12.01 -11.82 -9.01
CA ASP A 281 12.83 -12.23 -7.85
C ASP A 281 12.79 -13.74 -7.67
N LYS A 282 11.61 -14.37 -7.79
CA LYS A 282 11.48 -15.83 -7.82
C LYS A 282 12.18 -16.45 -9.02
N ILE A 283 12.11 -15.82 -10.20
CA ILE A 283 12.83 -16.26 -11.40
C ILE A 283 14.33 -16.18 -11.12
N ALA A 284 14.83 -15.07 -10.59
CA ALA A 284 16.23 -14.93 -10.25
C ALA A 284 16.67 -15.99 -9.22
N ASP A 285 15.86 -16.24 -8.19
CA ASP A 285 16.09 -17.29 -7.21
C ASP A 285 16.08 -18.69 -7.85
N ILE A 286 15.10 -19.01 -8.68
CA ILE A 286 14.98 -20.29 -9.40
C ILE A 286 16.13 -20.51 -10.37
N LEU A 287 16.53 -19.47 -11.11
CA LEU A 287 17.68 -19.52 -12.02
C LEU A 287 19.00 -19.62 -11.27
N SER A 288 19.05 -19.18 -10.01
CA SER A 288 20.22 -19.33 -9.13
C SER A 288 20.27 -20.67 -8.38
N GLN A 289 19.12 -21.34 -8.23
CA GLN A 289 19.03 -22.66 -7.62
C GLN A 289 19.45 -23.74 -8.61
N GLU A 290 20.58 -24.40 -8.36
CA GLU A 290 20.99 -25.60 -9.09
C GLU A 290 20.01 -26.75 -8.81
N LYS A 291 19.34 -27.25 -9.86
CA LYS A 291 18.69 -28.58 -9.98
C LYS A 291 17.81 -29.11 -8.82
N GLU A 292 17.44 -28.31 -7.83
CA GLU A 292 16.41 -28.73 -6.86
C GLU A 292 15.03 -28.63 -7.52
N THR A 293 14.41 -29.78 -7.74
CA THR A 293 13.03 -29.89 -8.20
C THR A 293 12.09 -29.47 -7.06
N GLY A 294 11.21 -28.50 -7.33
CA GLY A 294 10.21 -28.06 -6.35
C GLY A 294 9.08 -29.08 -6.16
N ASP A 295 8.20 -28.87 -5.19
CA ASP A 295 6.94 -29.63 -5.09
C ASP A 295 6.07 -29.37 -6.34
N PRO A 296 5.44 -30.39 -6.96
CA PRO A 296 4.52 -30.23 -8.08
C PRO A 296 3.52 -29.07 -7.95
N GLU A 297 2.98 -28.81 -6.76
CA GLU A 297 2.06 -27.67 -6.56
C GLU A 297 2.74 -26.31 -6.76
N GLN A 298 4.00 -26.19 -6.34
CA GLN A 298 4.81 -24.99 -6.50
C GLN A 298 5.22 -24.79 -7.97
N GLU A 299 5.59 -25.86 -8.67
CA GLU A 299 5.93 -25.82 -10.10
C GLU A 299 4.73 -25.41 -10.96
N VAL A 300 3.53 -25.91 -10.65
CA VAL A 300 2.28 -25.48 -11.33
C VAL A 300 1.95 -24.01 -11.05
N ALA A 301 2.16 -23.53 -9.82
CA ALA A 301 1.96 -22.13 -9.48
C ALA A 301 2.89 -21.21 -10.28
N LEU A 302 4.16 -21.61 -10.45
CA LEU A 302 5.15 -20.87 -11.24
C LEU A 302 4.78 -20.81 -12.73
N VAL A 303 4.27 -21.90 -13.30
CA VAL A 303 3.78 -21.91 -14.69
C VAL A 303 2.61 -20.94 -14.86
N ARG A 304 1.67 -20.90 -13.91
CA ARG A 304 0.55 -19.95 -13.96
C ARG A 304 1.02 -18.49 -13.86
N GLU A 305 2.00 -18.22 -13.00
CA GLU A 305 2.62 -16.91 -12.86
C GLU A 305 3.34 -16.48 -14.16
N LEU A 306 4.06 -17.39 -14.81
CA LEU A 306 4.72 -17.15 -16.10
C LEU A 306 3.71 -16.83 -17.21
N ILE A 307 2.62 -17.59 -17.29
CA ILE A 307 1.55 -17.35 -18.28
C ILE A 307 0.92 -15.98 -18.05
N ALA A 308 0.61 -15.63 -16.80
CA ALA A 308 0.04 -14.32 -16.48
C ALA A 308 0.97 -13.17 -16.88
N GLU A 309 2.29 -13.32 -16.72
CA GLU A 309 3.27 -12.33 -17.17
C GLU A 309 3.32 -12.21 -18.69
N ILE A 310 3.25 -13.33 -19.43
CA ILE A 310 3.24 -13.33 -20.90
C ILE A 310 1.96 -12.69 -21.45
N ASP A 311 0.80 -13.10 -20.94
CA ASP A 311 -0.51 -12.56 -21.35
C ASP A 311 -0.53 -11.04 -21.15
N LEU A 312 0.04 -10.58 -20.04
CA LEU A 312 0.14 -9.17 -19.74
C LEU A 312 1.06 -8.40 -20.69
N LEU A 313 2.22 -8.97 -21.03
CA LEU A 313 3.11 -8.36 -22.03
C LEU A 313 2.43 -8.30 -23.40
N MET A 314 1.58 -9.29 -23.73
CA MET A 314 0.79 -9.31 -24.96
C MET A 314 -0.37 -8.30 -24.97
N GLU A 315 -0.95 -7.99 -23.81
CA GLU A 315 -1.96 -6.94 -23.67
C GLU A 315 -1.36 -5.52 -23.74
N THR A 316 -0.04 -5.38 -23.58
CA THR A 316 0.62 -4.08 -23.66
C THR A 316 1.13 -3.75 -25.06
N ASP A 317 0.78 -2.57 -25.57
CA ASP A 317 1.22 -2.05 -26.88
C ASP A 317 2.67 -1.52 -26.87
N GLN A 318 3.48 -1.94 -25.88
CA GLN A 318 4.86 -1.49 -25.68
C GLN A 318 5.86 -2.55 -26.13
N LYS A 319 7.00 -2.09 -26.64
CA LYS A 319 8.12 -2.96 -26.98
C LYS A 319 8.72 -3.55 -25.71
N VAL A 320 8.59 -4.86 -25.53
CA VAL A 320 9.19 -5.58 -24.40
C VAL A 320 10.73 -5.50 -24.49
N PRO A 321 11.43 -5.18 -23.40
CA PRO A 321 12.90 -5.20 -23.38
C PRO A 321 13.46 -6.59 -23.68
N GLU A 322 14.54 -6.68 -24.47
CA GLU A 322 15.13 -7.96 -24.88
C GLU A 322 15.60 -8.81 -23.68
N GLU A 323 16.14 -8.15 -22.65
CA GLU A 323 16.57 -8.79 -21.41
C GLU A 323 15.41 -9.53 -20.70
N LYS A 324 14.22 -8.92 -20.73
CA LYS A 324 13.00 -9.53 -20.16
C LYS A 324 12.59 -10.77 -20.96
N ILE A 325 12.65 -10.69 -22.29
CA ILE A 325 12.36 -11.84 -23.17
C ILE A 325 13.34 -12.99 -22.89
N GLN A 326 14.63 -12.68 -22.74
CA GLN A 326 15.66 -13.68 -22.46
C GLN A 326 15.44 -14.35 -21.09
N MET A 327 15.10 -13.57 -20.07
CA MET A 327 14.82 -14.09 -18.73
C MET A 327 13.60 -15.02 -18.72
N LEU A 328 12.50 -14.65 -19.39
CA LEU A 328 11.30 -15.50 -19.49
C LEU A 328 11.57 -16.80 -20.25
N ARG A 329 12.39 -16.75 -21.31
CA ARG A 329 12.84 -17.94 -22.03
C ARG A 329 13.67 -18.86 -21.15
N GLN A 330 14.58 -18.31 -20.37
CA GLN A 330 15.43 -19.10 -19.47
C GLN A 330 14.59 -19.81 -18.40
N LEU A 331 13.61 -19.11 -17.80
CA LEU A 331 12.66 -19.74 -16.86
C LEU A 331 11.89 -20.88 -17.51
N LEU A 332 11.35 -20.67 -18.72
CA LEU A 332 10.60 -21.70 -19.44
C LEU A 332 11.43 -22.97 -19.66
N GLU A 333 12.70 -22.83 -20.02
CA GLU A 333 13.60 -23.97 -20.20
C GLU A 333 13.92 -24.67 -18.87
N THR A 334 14.11 -23.92 -17.78
CA THR A 334 14.27 -24.51 -16.44
C THR A 334 13.03 -25.31 -16.02
N LEU A 335 11.82 -24.76 -16.20
CA LEU A 335 10.58 -25.45 -15.85
C LEU A 335 10.37 -26.71 -16.71
N LYS A 336 10.72 -26.66 -18.00
CA LYS A 336 10.68 -27.85 -18.88
C LYS A 336 11.68 -28.93 -18.44
N ALA A 337 12.88 -28.53 -18.00
CA ALA A 337 13.87 -29.48 -17.52
C ALA A 337 13.39 -30.18 -16.24
N ARG A 338 12.84 -29.43 -15.28
CA ARG A 338 12.28 -29.97 -14.03
C ARG A 338 11.03 -30.81 -14.25
N LYS A 339 10.22 -30.49 -15.27
CA LYS A 339 9.06 -31.30 -15.65
C LYS A 339 9.43 -32.76 -15.92
N ALA A 340 10.59 -33.00 -16.55
CA ALA A 340 11.06 -34.34 -16.87
C ALA A 340 11.24 -35.21 -15.61
N ASP A 341 11.57 -34.61 -14.47
CA ASP A 341 11.76 -35.31 -13.20
C ASP A 341 10.42 -35.78 -12.57
N PHE A 342 9.27 -35.36 -13.10
CA PHE A 342 7.93 -35.81 -12.67
C PHE A 342 7.26 -36.78 -13.66
N GLU A 343 7.93 -37.08 -14.78
CA GLU A 343 7.41 -38.00 -15.80
C GLU A 343 7.96 -39.44 -15.63
N ASP A 344 8.85 -39.65 -14.65
CA ASP A 344 9.32 -40.96 -14.14
C ASP A 344 8.57 -41.36 -12.85
#